data_AF-A0A5S4YME0-F1
#
_entry.id   AF-A0A5S4YME0-F1
#
_cell.length_a   1.000
_cell.length_b   1.000
_cell.length_c   1.000
_cell.angle_alpha   90.00
_cell.angle_beta   90.00
_cell.angle_gamma   90.00
#
_symmetry.space_group_name_H-M   'P 1'
#
loop_
_entity.id
_entity.type
_entity.pdbx_description
1 polymer ?
#
loop_
_entity_poly.entity_id
_entity_poly.type
_entity_poly.pdbx_seq_one_letter_code
_entity_poly.pdbx_strand_id
1 'polypeptide(L)'
;MGEQERIVRALEQITAQVRQLPPLNDWVNAYGTGDAVSSDAAAFIADVSSATIRRRATEAAACGKPLGVLIANSIWLLSTRRLINWIRDHEGEHAALCAMTQRGRRNSPK
;
A
#
# COMPACT_ATOMS: atom_id res chain seq x y z
N MET A 1 36.55 -4.19 24.07
CA MET A 1 35.49 -4.25 23.04
C MET A 1 34.64 -3.01 23.22
N GLY A 2 34.76 -2.06 22.29
CA GLY A 2 34.17 -0.72 22.44
C GLY A 2 32.66 -0.73 22.22
N GLU A 3 31.95 0.22 22.81
CA GLU A 3 30.50 0.42 22.61
C GLU A 3 30.15 0.60 21.13
N GLN A 4 31.00 1.31 20.38
CA GLN A 4 30.90 1.48 18.92
C GLN A 4 30.97 0.14 18.15
N GLU A 5 31.82 -0.77 18.60
CA GLU A 5 32.02 -2.09 18.00
C GLU A 5 30.79 -3.00 18.20
N ARG A 6 30.10 -2.84 19.33
CA ARG A 6 28.82 -3.52 19.60
C ARG A 6 27.69 -2.98 18.73
N ILE A 7 27.63 -1.67 18.53
CA ILE A 7 26.61 -1.03 17.68
C ILE A 7 26.78 -1.48 16.22
N VAL A 8 28.02 -1.50 15.71
CA VAL A 8 28.29 -1.96 14.33
C VAL A 8 27.85 -3.42 14.15
N ARG A 9 28.20 -4.31 15.08
CA ARG A 9 27.75 -5.71 15.02
C ARG A 9 26.23 -5.85 15.09
N ALA A 10 25.56 -5.06 15.93
CA ALA A 10 24.11 -5.08 16.02
C ALA A 10 23.46 -4.64 14.71
N LEU A 11 23.98 -3.58 14.07
CA LEU A 11 23.52 -3.11 12.76
C LEU A 11 23.75 -4.15 11.65
N GLU A 12 24.90 -4.82 11.65
CA GLU A 12 25.19 -5.90 10.69
C GLU A 12 24.23 -7.09 10.87
N GLN A 13 23.95 -7.49 12.12
CA GLN A 13 22.99 -8.56 12.41
C GLN A 13 21.57 -8.19 11.98
N ILE A 14 21.11 -6.97 12.28
CA ILE A 14 19.79 -6.48 11.85
C ILE A 14 19.73 -6.45 10.32
N THR A 15 20.77 -5.95 9.66
CA THR A 15 20.83 -5.89 8.19
C THR A 15 20.80 -7.29 7.56
N ALA A 16 21.52 -8.24 8.13
CA ALA A 16 21.50 -9.63 7.68
C ALA A 16 20.12 -10.27 7.86
N GLN A 17 19.46 -10.03 9.00
CA GLN A 17 18.10 -10.51 9.25
C GLN A 17 17.08 -9.90 8.28
N VAL A 18 17.17 -8.60 8.00
CA VAL A 18 16.29 -7.93 7.02
C VAL A 18 16.47 -8.50 5.62
N ARG A 19 17.69 -8.84 5.20
CA ARG A 19 17.95 -9.47 3.89
C ARG A 19 17.41 -10.89 3.76
N GLN A 20 17.22 -11.59 4.88
CA GLN A 20 16.64 -12.94 4.91
C GLN A 20 15.12 -12.94 5.01
N LEU A 21 14.50 -11.78 5.23
CA LEU A 21 13.06 -11.69 5.18
C LEU A 21 12.58 -12.05 3.77
N PRO A 22 11.57 -12.93 3.62
CA PRO A 22 10.97 -13.18 2.32
C PRO A 22 10.53 -11.85 1.71
N PRO A 23 10.60 -11.70 0.37
CA PRO A 23 10.20 -10.47 -0.29
C PRO A 23 8.80 -10.08 0.18
N LEU A 24 8.75 -9.00 0.94
CA LEU A 24 7.51 -8.48 1.47
C LEU A 24 6.73 -7.94 0.27
N ASN A 25 5.68 -8.66 -0.12
CA ASN A 25 4.72 -8.33 -1.19
C ASN A 25 5.08 -8.85 -2.59
N ASP A 26 4.79 -10.13 -2.82
CA ASP A 26 4.29 -10.50 -4.15
C ASP A 26 2.94 -9.78 -4.35
N TRP A 27 2.96 -8.72 -5.13
CA TRP A 27 1.77 -7.93 -5.45
C TRP A 27 0.72 -8.72 -6.24
N VAL A 28 1.13 -9.79 -6.92
CA VAL A 28 0.21 -10.74 -7.57
C VAL A 28 -0.53 -11.54 -6.51
N ASN A 29 0.17 -12.04 -5.49
CA ASN A 29 -0.46 -12.71 -4.35
C ASN A 29 -1.36 -11.73 -3.57
N ALA A 30 -0.89 -10.51 -3.30
CA ALA A 30 -1.71 -9.49 -2.64
C ALA A 30 -2.98 -9.14 -3.44
N TYR A 31 -2.91 -9.17 -4.78
CA TYR A 31 -4.09 -9.02 -5.63
C TYR A 31 -5.02 -10.24 -5.51
N GLY A 32 -4.47 -11.45 -5.51
CA GLY A 32 -5.21 -12.71 -5.32
C GLY A 32 -5.93 -12.81 -3.96
N THR A 33 -5.34 -12.29 -2.88
CA THR A 33 -5.97 -12.22 -1.55
C THR A 33 -6.94 -11.05 -1.38
N GLY A 34 -6.99 -10.13 -2.35
CA GLY A 34 -7.81 -8.92 -2.28
C GLY A 34 -7.24 -7.79 -1.40
N ASP A 35 -5.99 -7.91 -0.97
CA ASP A 35 -5.26 -6.87 -0.24
C ASP A 35 -4.76 -5.75 -1.17
N ALA A 36 -4.52 -6.08 -2.43
CA ALA A 36 -4.29 -5.16 -3.53
C ALA A 36 -5.45 -5.15 -4.54
N VAL A 37 -5.70 -4.01 -5.17
CA VAL A 37 -6.82 -3.81 -6.09
C VAL A 37 -6.39 -2.99 -7.32
N SER A 38 -7.13 -3.11 -8.42
CA SER A 38 -6.91 -2.28 -9.60
C SER A 38 -7.25 -0.80 -9.33
N SER A 39 -6.85 0.11 -10.23
CA SER A 39 -7.21 1.52 -10.14
C SER A 39 -8.72 1.76 -10.12
N ASP A 40 -9.50 0.94 -10.83
CA ASP A 40 -10.96 1.09 -10.91
C ASP A 40 -11.64 0.63 -9.63
N ALA A 41 -11.16 -0.47 -9.04
CA ALA A 41 -11.65 -0.92 -7.75
C ALA A 41 -11.24 0.04 -6.62
N ALA A 42 -10.03 0.59 -6.66
CA ALA A 42 -9.61 1.65 -5.74
C ALA A 42 -10.45 2.93 -5.91
N ALA A 43 -10.81 3.30 -7.14
CA ALA A 43 -11.68 4.42 -7.44
C ALA A 43 -13.07 4.24 -6.84
N PHE A 44 -13.65 3.05 -6.98
CA PHE A 44 -14.91 2.70 -6.31
C PHE A 44 -14.82 2.77 -4.78
N ILE A 45 -13.71 2.29 -4.20
CA ILE A 45 -13.48 2.35 -2.74
C ILE A 45 -13.31 3.78 -2.25
N ALA A 46 -12.70 4.66 -3.04
CA ALA A 46 -12.42 6.03 -2.65
C ALA A 46 -13.46 7.05 -3.14
N ASP A 47 -14.52 6.58 -3.81
CA ASP A 47 -15.56 7.41 -4.42
C ASP A 47 -15.03 8.53 -5.35
N VAL A 48 -14.00 8.21 -6.14
CA VAL A 48 -13.37 9.15 -7.08
C VAL A 48 -13.11 8.46 -8.42
N SER A 49 -12.67 9.22 -9.43
CA SER A 49 -12.28 8.65 -10.71
C SER A 49 -10.98 7.83 -10.62
N SER A 50 -10.83 6.82 -11.49
CA SER A 50 -9.58 6.06 -11.63
C SER A 50 -8.39 6.94 -12.01
N ALA A 51 -8.62 8.02 -12.78
CA ALA A 51 -7.58 8.99 -13.11
C ALA A 51 -7.07 9.71 -11.85
N THR A 52 -7.98 10.11 -10.95
CA THR A 52 -7.63 10.70 -9.66
C THR A 52 -6.81 9.74 -8.81
N ILE A 53 -7.17 8.45 -8.76
CA ILE A 53 -6.40 7.43 -8.04
C ILE A 53 -4.99 7.27 -8.61
N ARG A 54 -4.84 7.17 -9.94
CA ARG A 54 -3.53 7.05 -10.58
C ARG A 54 -2.65 8.26 -10.29
N ARG A 55 -3.23 9.46 -10.32
CA ARG A 55 -2.52 10.70 -9.93
C ARG A 55 -2.06 10.64 -8.48
N ARG A 56 -2.97 10.35 -7.53
CA ARG A 56 -2.65 10.22 -6.10
C ARG A 56 -1.57 9.17 -5.84
N ALA A 57 -1.62 8.03 -6.52
CA ALA A 57 -0.62 6.97 -6.39
C ALA A 57 0.76 7.42 -6.88
N THR A 58 0.81 8.19 -7.98
CA THR A 58 2.04 8.77 -8.52
C THR A 58 2.64 9.81 -7.57
N GLU A 59 1.81 10.73 -7.07
CA GLU A 59 2.22 11.76 -6.11
C GLU A 59 2.73 11.13 -4.81
N ALA A 60 2.00 10.15 -4.26
CA ALA A 60 2.39 9.47 -3.04
C ALA A 60 3.70 8.67 -3.21
N ALA A 61 3.92 8.06 -4.38
CA ALA A 61 5.19 7.41 -4.70
C ALA A 61 6.35 8.42 -4.77
N ALA A 62 6.14 9.59 -5.39
CA ALA A 62 7.13 10.67 -5.44
C ALA A 62 7.49 11.21 -4.04
N CYS A 63 6.53 11.20 -3.10
CA CYS A 63 6.74 11.57 -1.69
C CYS A 63 7.30 10.43 -0.81
N GLY A 64 7.71 9.29 -1.40
CA GLY A 64 8.26 8.16 -0.65
C GLY A 64 7.23 7.35 0.16
N LYS A 65 5.93 7.58 -0.05
CA LYS A 65 4.81 6.88 0.61
C LYS A 65 3.90 6.19 -0.43
N PRO A 66 4.41 5.23 -1.23
CA PRO A 66 3.64 4.66 -2.33
C PRO A 66 2.35 3.96 -1.86
N LEU A 67 1.22 4.30 -2.49
CA LEU A 67 -0.07 3.63 -2.27
C LEU A 67 -0.14 2.25 -2.94
N GLY A 68 0.65 2.04 -3.98
CA GLY A 68 0.65 0.86 -4.81
C GLY A 68 1.91 0.75 -5.68
N VAL A 69 1.90 -0.20 -6.59
CA VAL A 69 2.94 -0.42 -7.60
C VAL A 69 2.35 -0.29 -9.01
N LEU A 70 3.15 0.27 -9.93
CA LEU A 70 2.86 0.28 -11.35
C LEU A 70 3.60 -0.90 -12.02
N ILE A 71 2.84 -1.85 -12.57
CA ILE A 71 3.36 -3.03 -13.27
C ILE A 71 3.24 -2.81 -14.78
N ALA A 72 4.28 -3.24 -15.51
CA ALA A 72 4.35 -3.15 -16.97
C ALA A 72 4.00 -1.74 -17.51
N ASN A 73 4.36 -0.71 -16.74
CA ASN A 73 4.09 0.71 -17.04
C ASN A 73 2.63 1.05 -17.37
N SER A 74 1.66 0.21 -16.96
CA SER A 74 0.26 0.34 -17.39
C SER A 74 -0.76 -0.11 -16.34
N ILE A 75 -0.41 -1.07 -15.49
CA ILE A 75 -1.34 -1.67 -14.52
C ILE A 75 -0.99 -1.20 -13.11
N TRP A 76 -1.90 -0.47 -12.47
CA TRP A 76 -1.76 -0.12 -11.06
C TRP A 76 -2.36 -1.20 -10.17
N LEU A 77 -1.55 -1.70 -9.22
CA LEU A 77 -2.00 -2.49 -8.08
C LEU A 77 -1.86 -1.64 -6.81
N LEU A 78 -2.99 -1.26 -6.23
CA LEU A 78 -3.06 -0.39 -5.05
C LEU A 78 -3.35 -1.20 -3.80
N SER A 79 -2.58 -0.97 -2.74
CA SER A 79 -2.87 -1.56 -1.44
C SER A 79 -4.10 -0.91 -0.84
N THR A 80 -5.13 -1.70 -0.56
CA THR A 80 -6.38 -1.20 0.03
C THR A 80 -6.13 -0.57 1.40
N ARG A 81 -5.27 -1.18 2.21
CA ARG A 81 -4.88 -0.66 3.53
C ARG A 81 -4.20 0.70 3.42
N ARG A 82 -3.24 0.85 2.49
CA ARG A 82 -2.53 2.12 2.31
C ARG A 82 -3.45 3.21 1.76
N LEU A 83 -4.36 2.84 0.85
CA LEU A 83 -5.37 3.76 0.32
C LEU A 83 -6.30 4.29 1.43
N ILE A 84 -6.84 3.41 2.27
CA ILE A 84 -7.73 3.83 3.37
C ILE A 84 -6.99 4.71 4.38
N ASN A 85 -5.75 4.36 4.74
CA ASN A 85 -4.94 5.22 5.61
C ASN A 85 -4.67 6.59 4.97
N TRP A 86 -4.38 6.62 3.66
CA TRP A 86 -4.19 7.88 2.95
C TRP A 86 -5.47 8.73 2.96
N ILE A 87 -6.63 8.13 2.72
CA ILE A 87 -7.94 8.81 2.80
C ILE A 87 -8.15 9.36 4.22
N ARG A 88 -7.87 8.57 5.26
CA ARG A 88 -7.93 9.04 6.65
C ARG A 88 -7.06 10.27 6.87
N ASP A 89 -5.81 10.23 6.42
CA ASP A 89 -4.83 11.29 6.64
C ASP A 89 -5.15 12.59 5.86
N HIS A 90 -5.83 12.49 4.71
CA HIS A 90 -6.07 13.64 3.80
C HIS A 90 -7.52 14.14 3.77
N GLU A 91 -8.49 13.25 4.02
CA GLU A 91 -9.93 13.50 3.89
C GLU A 91 -10.68 13.25 5.21
N GLY A 92 -10.03 12.66 6.21
CA GLY A 92 -10.54 12.48 7.57
C GLY A 92 -11.17 11.12 7.86
N GLU A 93 -11.51 10.88 9.14
CA GLU A 93 -11.99 9.58 9.62
C GLU A 93 -13.32 9.16 8.97
N HIS A 94 -14.21 10.12 8.72
CA HIS A 94 -15.50 9.84 8.09
C HIS A 94 -15.33 9.28 6.67
N ALA A 95 -14.47 9.91 5.86
CA ALA A 95 -14.16 9.44 4.50
C ALA A 95 -13.51 8.05 4.53
N ALA A 96 -12.63 7.78 5.50
CA ALA A 96 -12.04 6.46 5.69
C ALA A 96 -13.09 5.38 6.03
N LEU A 97 -14.09 5.71 6.87
CA LEU A 97 -15.18 4.81 7.21
C LEU A 97 -16.08 4.50 5.99
N CYS A 98 -16.38 5.51 5.17
CA CYS A 98 -17.10 5.33 3.90
C CYS A 98 -16.33 4.38 2.97
N ALA A 99 -15.02 4.59 2.83
CA ALA A 99 -14.16 3.75 2.01
C ALA A 99 -14.08 2.29 2.51
N MET A 100 -14.01 2.07 3.82
CA MET A 100 -14.10 0.73 4.42
C MET A 100 -15.44 0.05 4.10
N THR A 101 -16.53 0.82 4.14
CA THR A 101 -17.88 0.34 3.81
C THR A 101 -17.99 -0.05 2.33
N GLN A 102 -17.50 0.79 1.43
CA GLN A 102 -17.45 0.50 -0.02
C GLN A 102 -16.59 -0.73 -0.32
N ARG A 103 -15.44 -0.87 0.34
CA ARG A 103 -14.62 -2.10 0.26
C ARG A 103 -15.41 -3.35 0.66
N GLY A 104 -16.17 -3.27 1.77
CA GLY A 104 -17.03 -4.35 2.23
C GLY A 104 -18.07 -4.77 1.18
N ARG A 105 -18.78 -3.78 0.60
CA ARG A 105 -19.78 -4.02 -0.46
C ARG A 105 -19.21 -4.69 -1.71
N ARG A 106 -17.97 -4.37 -2.07
CA ARG A 106 -17.28 -5.01 -3.21
C ARG A 106 -16.96 -6.48 -2.94
N ASN A 107 -16.63 -6.83 -1.70
CA ASN A 107 -16.21 -8.19 -1.32
C ASN A 107 -17.37 -9.08 -0.87
N SER A 108 -18.59 -8.54 -0.76
CA SER A 108 -19.79 -9.34 -0.48
C SER A 108 -20.05 -10.30 -1.64
N PRO A 109 -20.17 -11.62 -1.39
CA PRO A 109 -20.65 -12.55 -2.40
C PRO A 109 -22.06 -12.12 -2.82
N LYS A 110 -22.32 -12.18 -4.14
CA LYS A 110 -23.68 -12.03 -4.67
C LYS A 110 -24.55 -13.19 -4.20
#